data_AF-A0A7T5EHM4-F1
#
_entry.id   AF-A0A7T5EHM4-F1
#
_cell.length_a   1.000
_cell.length_b   1.000
_cell.length_c   1.000
_cell.angle_alpha   90.00
_cell.angle_beta   90.00
_cell.angle_gamma   90.00
#
_symmetry.space_group_name_H-M   'P 1'
#
loop_
_entity.id
_entity.type
_entity.pdbx_description
1 polymer ?
#
loop_
_entity_poly.entity_id
_entity_poly.type
_entity_poly.pdbx_seq_one_letter_code
_entity_poly.pdbx_strand_id
1 'polypeptide(L)'
;MNEGTLAVLIQWCFLCLVWMGLYDRELTRWGMSRPLALAVVAAFLVCSFVSWKLSFLPSVQVYISGFLLPFLCAGWLYSRIPGRRKRLYLVIGGCMGTLLFWFRWLLFTDPILAFWDVRWMLPACAFFAALTVSRSALIQLFLLLFALPISDLLYTVYEWRLAGFGQIGNEYAQDLLWSALSLSAVCAAVLTLIRRLFRLKDPEASRTDQNQ
;
A
#
# COMPACT_ATOMS: atom_id res chain seq x y z
N MET A 1 6.39 -2.22 -20.98
CA MET A 1 6.05 -3.26 -19.99
C MET A 1 4.53 -3.28 -19.86
N ASN A 2 3.89 -4.44 -19.98
CA ASN A 2 2.45 -4.58 -19.81
C ASN A 2 2.06 -4.15 -18.40
N GLU A 3 0.98 -3.41 -18.30
CA GLU A 3 0.40 -3.00 -17.01
C GLU A 3 0.00 -4.25 -16.22
N GLY A 4 0.09 -4.20 -14.89
CA GLY A 4 -0.23 -5.31 -13.99
C GLY A 4 0.83 -6.41 -13.89
N THR A 5 1.78 -6.48 -14.83
CA THR A 5 2.83 -7.51 -14.81
C THR A 5 3.80 -7.32 -13.64
N LEU A 6 4.06 -6.06 -13.28
CA LEU A 6 4.95 -5.72 -12.17
C LEU A 6 4.31 -6.14 -10.85
N ALA A 7 3.02 -5.87 -10.65
CA ALA A 7 2.28 -6.29 -9.48
C ALA A 7 2.34 -7.82 -9.30
N VAL A 8 2.09 -8.59 -10.36
CA VAL A 8 2.12 -10.06 -10.30
C VAL A 8 3.52 -10.57 -9.92
N LEU A 9 4.58 -10.02 -10.50
CA LEU A 9 5.95 -10.41 -10.18
C LEU A 9 6.29 -10.11 -8.72
N ILE A 10 5.94 -8.92 -8.23
CA ILE A 10 6.15 -8.53 -6.83
C ILE A 10 5.35 -9.44 -5.89
N GLN A 11 4.08 -9.71 -6.19
CA GLN A 11 3.23 -10.61 -5.39
C GLN A 11 3.84 -12.01 -5.28
N TRP A 12 4.36 -12.57 -6.37
CA TRP A 12 5.09 -13.85 -6.37
C TRP A 12 6.31 -13.81 -5.46
N CYS A 13 7.13 -12.75 -5.56
CA CYS A 13 8.28 -12.57 -4.67
C CYS A 13 7.84 -12.50 -3.19
N PHE A 14 6.82 -11.71 -2.86
CA PHE A 14 6.30 -11.62 -1.50
C PHE A 14 5.77 -12.95 -0.98
N LEU A 15 5.07 -13.72 -1.83
CA LEU A 15 4.56 -15.04 -1.47
C LEU A 15 5.73 -15.97 -1.08
N CYS A 16 6.80 -16.00 -1.86
CA CYS A 16 8.00 -16.77 -1.56
C CYS A 16 8.68 -16.31 -0.26
N LEU A 17 8.80 -14.99 -0.03
CA LEU A 17 9.44 -14.46 1.17
C LEU A 17 8.65 -14.74 2.45
N VAL A 18 7.31 -14.63 2.40
CA VAL A 18 6.43 -15.01 3.51
C VAL A 18 6.47 -16.53 3.71
N TRP A 19 6.53 -17.31 2.63
CA TRP A 19 6.69 -18.77 2.71
C TRP A 19 8.03 -19.18 3.34
N MET A 20 9.11 -18.43 3.14
CA MET A 20 10.39 -18.70 3.81
C MET A 20 10.41 -18.25 5.28
N GLY A 21 9.37 -17.58 5.77
CA GLY A 21 9.30 -17.06 7.14
C GLY A 21 10.11 -15.78 7.38
N LEU A 22 10.57 -15.11 6.32
CA LEU A 22 11.41 -13.90 6.45
C LEU A 22 10.66 -12.74 7.15
N TYR A 23 9.34 -12.71 7.03
CA TYR A 23 8.46 -11.71 7.62
C TYR A 23 7.81 -12.12 8.95
N ASP A 24 8.11 -13.30 9.52
CA ASP A 24 7.38 -13.83 10.68
C ASP A 24 7.41 -12.89 11.89
N ARG A 25 8.54 -12.21 12.13
CA ARG A 25 8.67 -11.22 13.23
C ARG A 25 7.76 -10.01 13.03
N GLU A 26 7.67 -9.47 11.81
CA GLU A 26 6.83 -8.31 11.50
C GLU A 26 5.35 -8.68 11.44
N LEU A 27 5.02 -9.86 10.87
CA LEU A 27 3.65 -10.39 10.87
C LEU A 27 3.12 -10.59 12.29
N THR A 28 3.94 -11.13 13.18
CA THR A 28 3.57 -11.30 14.60
C THR A 28 3.32 -9.95 15.28
N ARG A 29 4.15 -8.93 14.98
CA ARG A 29 3.94 -7.55 15.47
C ARG A 29 2.63 -6.94 14.96
N TRP A 30 2.18 -7.31 13.76
CA TRP A 30 0.90 -6.87 13.20
C TRP A 30 -0.29 -7.72 13.67
N GLY A 31 -0.04 -8.74 14.49
CA GLY A 31 -1.08 -9.68 14.94
C GLY A 31 -1.60 -10.60 13.82
N MET A 32 -0.76 -10.84 12.81
CA MET A 32 -1.07 -11.67 11.65
C MET A 32 -0.34 -13.01 11.75
N SER A 33 -1.07 -14.11 11.55
CA SER A 33 -0.45 -15.43 11.42
C SER A 33 0.13 -15.60 10.01
N ARG A 34 1.23 -16.34 9.89
CA ARG A 34 1.81 -16.71 8.58
C ARG A 34 0.80 -17.32 7.59
N PRO A 35 -0.09 -18.26 7.97
CA PRO A 35 -1.10 -18.78 7.04
C PRO A 35 -2.07 -17.69 6.56
N LEU A 36 -2.45 -16.73 7.43
CA LEU A 36 -3.29 -15.61 7.01
C LEU A 36 -2.56 -14.71 6.01
N ALA A 37 -1.27 -14.42 6.25
CA ALA A 37 -0.46 -13.60 5.34
C ALA A 37 -0.32 -14.26 3.97
N LEU A 38 -0.04 -15.56 3.92
CA LEU A 38 -0.01 -16.33 2.68
C LEU A 38 -1.36 -16.32 1.96
N ALA A 39 -2.47 -16.51 2.69
CA ALA A 39 -3.80 -16.47 2.10
C ALA A 39 -4.13 -15.09 1.50
N VAL A 40 -3.77 -14.01 2.19
CA VAL A 40 -3.97 -12.64 1.67
C VAL A 40 -3.14 -12.40 0.41
N VAL A 41 -1.83 -12.68 0.43
CA VAL A 41 -0.97 -12.48 -0.75
C VAL A 41 -1.42 -13.37 -1.91
N ALA A 42 -1.81 -14.62 -1.65
CA ALA A 42 -2.36 -15.51 -2.67
C ALA A 42 -3.69 -14.99 -3.23
N ALA A 43 -4.57 -14.44 -2.41
CA ALA A 43 -5.82 -13.83 -2.87
C ALA A 43 -5.56 -12.64 -3.80
N PHE A 44 -4.58 -11.78 -3.46
CA PHE A 44 -4.14 -10.71 -4.35
C PHE A 44 -3.59 -11.25 -5.66
N LEU A 45 -2.72 -12.27 -5.60
CA LEU A 45 -2.12 -12.88 -6.78
C LEU A 45 -3.16 -13.48 -7.74
N VAL A 46 -4.10 -14.26 -7.21
CA VAL A 46 -5.16 -14.86 -8.02
C VAL A 46 -6.07 -13.79 -8.60
N CYS A 47 -6.47 -12.79 -7.80
CA CYS A 47 -7.34 -11.71 -8.29
C CYS A 47 -6.65 -10.82 -9.33
N SER A 48 -5.35 -10.57 -9.19
CA SER A 48 -4.52 -9.86 -10.17
C SER A 48 -4.34 -10.67 -11.45
N PHE A 49 -4.07 -11.97 -11.36
CA PHE A 49 -3.85 -12.82 -12.54
C PHE A 49 -5.14 -13.04 -13.36
N VAL A 50 -6.28 -13.20 -12.69
CA VAL A 50 -7.58 -13.39 -13.35
C VAL A 50 -8.16 -12.06 -13.85
N SER A 51 -7.59 -10.91 -13.43
CA SER A 51 -8.14 -9.56 -13.68
C SER A 51 -9.63 -9.48 -13.35
N TRP A 52 -10.00 -9.98 -12.17
CA TRP A 52 -11.42 -10.09 -11.79
C TRP A 52 -12.03 -8.70 -11.56
N LYS A 53 -13.05 -8.40 -12.36
CA LYS A 53 -13.77 -7.12 -12.38
C LYS A 53 -15.24 -7.27 -12.02
N LEU A 54 -15.74 -6.33 -11.24
CA LEU A 54 -17.14 -6.13 -10.92
C LEU A 54 -17.69 -4.95 -11.73
N SER A 55 -18.75 -5.21 -12.49
CA SER A 55 -19.44 -4.19 -13.27
C SER A 55 -20.66 -3.72 -12.47
N PHE A 56 -20.60 -2.51 -11.91
CA PHE A 56 -21.73 -1.96 -11.12
C PHE A 56 -22.66 -1.09 -11.96
N LEU A 57 -22.10 -0.32 -12.88
CA LEU A 57 -22.81 0.52 -13.85
C LEU A 57 -22.29 0.16 -15.24
N PRO A 58 -23.09 0.33 -16.32
CA PRO A 58 -22.65 -0.02 -17.67
C PRO A 58 -21.32 0.65 -18.08
N SER A 59 -20.96 1.74 -17.40
CA SER A 59 -19.76 2.53 -17.65
C SER A 59 -18.63 2.39 -16.61
N VAL A 60 -18.85 1.73 -15.45
CA VAL A 60 -17.86 1.69 -14.36
C VAL A 60 -17.47 0.25 -14.04
N GLN A 61 -16.19 -0.05 -14.24
CA GLN A 61 -15.58 -1.34 -13.91
C GLN A 61 -14.71 -1.19 -12.66
N VAL A 62 -14.88 -2.08 -11.68
CA VAL A 62 -14.09 -2.08 -10.45
C VAL A 62 -13.29 -3.37 -10.36
N TYR A 63 -11.97 -3.25 -10.30
CA TYR A 63 -11.07 -4.38 -10.17
C TYR A 63 -10.89 -4.75 -8.70
N ILE A 64 -11.03 -6.05 -8.40
CA ILE A 64 -11.02 -6.54 -7.01
C ILE A 64 -9.63 -6.40 -6.39
N SER A 65 -8.57 -6.73 -7.11
CA SER A 65 -7.19 -6.69 -6.62
C SER A 65 -6.63 -5.29 -6.42
N GLY A 66 -7.03 -4.31 -7.25
CA GLY A 66 -6.51 -2.95 -7.17
C GLY A 66 -7.31 -2.01 -6.27
N PHE A 67 -8.56 -2.34 -5.94
CA PHE A 67 -9.42 -1.50 -5.11
C PHE A 67 -9.99 -2.23 -3.90
N LEU A 68 -10.75 -3.30 -4.11
CA LEU A 68 -11.53 -3.94 -3.05
C LEU A 68 -10.63 -4.62 -2.00
N LEU A 69 -9.68 -5.45 -2.43
CA LEU A 69 -8.75 -6.14 -1.53
C LEU A 69 -7.86 -5.16 -0.73
N PRO A 70 -7.26 -4.11 -1.32
CA PRO A 70 -6.53 -3.09 -0.58
C PRO A 70 -7.38 -2.42 0.50
N PHE A 71 -8.63 -2.05 0.17
CA PHE A 71 -9.54 -1.42 1.12
C PHE A 71 -9.94 -2.37 2.26
N LEU A 72 -10.22 -3.64 1.96
CA LEU A 72 -10.51 -4.64 2.99
C LEU A 72 -9.31 -4.85 3.91
N CYS A 73 -8.10 -4.93 3.35
CA CYS A 73 -6.86 -5.02 4.12
C CYS A 73 -6.63 -3.77 4.97
N ALA A 74 -6.87 -2.57 4.42
CA ALA A 74 -6.82 -1.31 5.17
C ALA A 74 -7.84 -1.29 6.32
N GLY A 75 -9.06 -1.77 6.11
CA GLY A 75 -10.08 -1.89 7.16
C GLY A 75 -9.67 -2.85 8.28
N TRP A 76 -9.08 -4.00 7.92
CA TRP A 76 -8.53 -4.93 8.88
C TRP A 76 -7.36 -4.32 9.68
N LEU A 77 -6.40 -3.67 9.01
CA LEU A 77 -5.29 -2.97 9.67
C LEU A 77 -5.79 -1.85 10.56
N TYR A 78 -6.78 -1.10 10.11
CA TYR A 78 -7.43 -0.07 10.90
C TYR A 78 -7.93 -0.67 12.21
N SER A 79 -8.60 -1.83 12.21
CA SER A 79 -9.03 -2.49 13.45
C SER A 79 -7.90 -2.79 14.45
N ARG A 80 -6.66 -2.96 13.97
CA ARG A 80 -5.47 -3.28 14.76
C ARG A 80 -4.67 -2.06 15.24
N ILE A 81 -4.93 -0.85 14.74
CA ILE A 81 -4.24 0.37 15.19
C ILE A 81 -4.67 0.71 16.63
N PRO A 82 -3.75 0.72 17.61
CA PRO A 82 -4.08 1.03 18.99
C PRO A 82 -4.26 2.56 19.20
N GLY A 83 -5.27 2.93 19.99
CA GLY A 83 -5.34 4.24 20.64
C GLY A 83 -6.30 5.28 20.07
N ARG A 84 -6.39 6.40 20.80
CA ARG A 84 -7.36 7.50 20.58
C ARG A 84 -7.15 8.28 19.27
N ARG A 85 -5.95 8.20 18.68
CA ARG A 85 -5.56 8.90 17.44
C ARG A 85 -5.91 8.13 16.15
N LYS A 86 -6.60 7.00 16.27
CA LYS A 86 -7.03 6.18 15.13
C LYS A 86 -7.77 6.97 14.04
N ARG A 87 -8.67 7.87 14.45
CA ARG A 87 -9.43 8.76 13.53
C ARG A 87 -8.51 9.73 12.79
N LEU A 88 -7.44 10.20 13.43
CA LEU A 88 -6.46 11.09 12.80
C LEU A 88 -5.78 10.42 11.61
N TYR A 89 -5.36 9.15 11.74
CA TYR A 89 -4.71 8.44 10.64
C TYR A 89 -5.64 8.19 9.45
N LEU A 90 -6.94 8.01 9.69
CA LEU A 90 -7.94 7.90 8.61
C LEU A 90 -8.05 9.23 7.85
N VAL A 91 -8.13 10.35 8.57
CA VAL A 91 -8.14 11.69 7.94
C VAL A 91 -6.84 11.95 7.19
N ILE A 92 -5.69 11.66 7.79
CA ILE A 92 -4.38 11.82 7.13
C ILE A 92 -4.29 10.95 5.88
N GLY A 93 -4.75 9.70 5.93
CA GLY A 93 -4.79 8.83 4.76
C GLY A 93 -5.68 9.39 3.64
N GLY A 94 -6.82 9.98 3.99
CA GLY A 94 -7.69 10.67 3.02
C GLY A 94 -7.04 11.93 2.42
N CYS A 95 -6.41 12.76 3.25
CA CYS A 95 -5.64 13.92 2.79
C CYS A 95 -4.47 13.49 1.87
N MET A 96 -3.75 12.44 2.26
CA MET A 96 -2.67 11.86 1.47
C MET A 96 -3.17 11.34 0.12
N GLY A 97 -4.29 10.61 0.08
CA GLY A 97 -4.91 10.16 -1.17
C GLY A 97 -5.35 11.33 -2.07
N THR A 98 -5.88 12.40 -1.47
CA THR A 98 -6.25 13.62 -2.19
C THR A 98 -5.04 14.35 -2.77
N LEU A 99 -3.95 14.45 -1.98
CA LEU A 99 -2.70 15.05 -2.44
C LEU A 99 -2.04 14.23 -3.56
N LEU A 100 -2.06 12.90 -3.46
CA LEU A 100 -1.57 12.02 -4.53
C LEU A 100 -2.38 12.15 -5.82
N PHE A 101 -3.71 12.33 -5.71
CA PHE A 101 -4.55 12.64 -6.85
C PHE A 101 -4.12 13.95 -7.52
N TRP A 102 -3.96 15.04 -6.76
CA TRP A 102 -3.50 16.33 -7.31
C TRP A 102 -2.11 16.24 -7.92
N PHE A 103 -1.21 15.47 -7.30
CA PHE A 103 0.12 15.23 -7.84
C PHE A 103 0.08 14.47 -9.17
N ARG A 104 -0.75 13.42 -9.27
CA ARG A 104 -0.99 12.68 -10.53
C ARG A 104 -1.56 13.61 -11.60
N TRP A 105 -2.52 14.45 -11.21
CA TRP A 105 -3.15 15.43 -12.09
C TRP A 105 -2.15 16.46 -12.64
N LEU A 106 -1.26 16.95 -11.77
CA LEU A 106 -0.19 17.88 -12.14
C LEU A 106 0.77 17.24 -13.14
N LEU A 107 1.21 16.00 -12.89
CA LEU A 107 2.11 15.27 -13.79
C LEU A 107 1.47 14.98 -15.16
N PHE A 108 0.14 14.78 -15.19
CA PHE A 108 -0.59 14.61 -16.44
C PHE A 108 -0.70 15.91 -17.24
N THR A 109 -0.92 17.04 -16.55
CA THR A 109 -1.09 18.35 -17.20
C THR A 109 0.24 18.91 -17.71
N ASP A 110 1.31 18.76 -16.93
CA ASP A 110 2.63 19.32 -17.22
C ASP A 110 3.70 18.21 -17.30
N PRO A 111 3.92 17.60 -18.47
CA PRO A 111 4.87 16.49 -18.62
C PRO A 111 6.33 16.89 -18.38
N ILE A 112 6.64 18.19 -18.40
CA ILE A 112 7.99 18.71 -18.09
C ILE A 112 8.36 18.42 -16.62
N LEU A 113 7.37 18.32 -15.73
CA LEU A 113 7.59 17.98 -14.32
C LEU A 113 7.87 16.48 -14.10
N ALA A 114 7.58 15.63 -15.10
CA ALA A 114 7.89 14.20 -15.07
C ALA A 114 9.37 13.98 -15.42
N PHE A 115 10.27 14.37 -14.50
CA PHE A 115 11.70 14.08 -14.61
C PHE A 115 12.01 12.58 -14.55
N TRP A 116 11.06 11.77 -14.08
CA TRP A 116 11.11 10.32 -14.01
C TRP A 116 9.78 9.73 -14.52
N ASP A 117 9.77 8.46 -14.86
CA ASP A 117 8.55 7.72 -15.16
C ASP A 117 7.53 7.80 -14.00
N VAL A 118 6.33 8.30 -14.31
CA VAL A 118 5.21 8.50 -13.39
C VAL A 118 4.87 7.22 -12.60
N ARG A 119 5.11 6.04 -13.21
CA ARG A 119 4.97 4.72 -12.58
C ARG A 119 5.76 4.56 -11.29
N TRP A 120 6.90 5.22 -11.16
CA TRP A 120 7.77 5.15 -9.98
C TRP A 120 7.65 6.39 -9.08
N MET A 121 7.30 7.55 -9.63
CA MET A 121 7.14 8.79 -8.86
C MET A 121 5.98 8.69 -7.87
N LEU A 122 4.81 8.24 -8.31
CA LEU A 122 3.63 8.14 -7.44
C LEU A 122 3.86 7.20 -6.23
N PRO A 123 4.35 5.96 -6.42
CA PRO A 123 4.60 5.04 -5.32
C PRO A 123 5.68 5.55 -4.36
N ALA A 124 6.73 6.19 -4.90
CA ALA A 124 7.78 6.79 -4.09
C ALA A 124 7.24 7.94 -3.22
N CYS A 125 6.47 8.86 -3.81
CA CYS A 125 5.83 9.95 -3.08
C CYS A 125 4.87 9.42 -2.00
N ALA A 126 4.07 8.41 -2.32
CA ALA A 126 3.18 7.77 -1.35
C ALA A 126 3.96 7.15 -0.19
N PHE A 127 5.05 6.44 -0.49
CA PHE A 127 5.94 5.85 0.51
C PHE A 127 6.58 6.91 1.42
N PHE A 128 7.16 7.97 0.85
CA PHE A 128 7.75 9.06 1.65
C PHE A 128 6.71 9.78 2.50
N ALA A 129 5.51 10.03 1.97
CA ALA A 129 4.41 10.60 2.75
C ALA A 129 3.99 9.70 3.92
N ALA A 130 3.94 8.38 3.72
CA ALA A 130 3.67 7.44 4.81
C ALA A 130 4.77 7.46 5.88
N LEU A 131 6.05 7.55 5.47
CA LEU A 131 7.20 7.64 6.37
C LEU A 131 7.21 8.93 7.20
N THR A 132 6.82 10.08 6.63
CA THR A 132 6.80 11.36 7.36
C THR A 132 5.71 11.37 8.43
N VAL A 133 4.58 10.70 8.20
CA VAL A 133 3.45 10.66 9.13
C VAL A 133 3.71 9.79 10.34
N SER A 134 4.32 8.61 10.16
CA SER A 134 4.47 7.65 11.26
C SER A 134 5.73 6.81 11.10
N ARG A 135 6.32 6.41 12.24
CA ARG A 135 7.42 5.43 12.31
C ARG A 135 6.95 3.98 12.47
N SER A 136 5.66 3.77 12.72
CA SER A 136 5.09 2.42 12.87
C SER A 136 4.79 1.82 11.51
N ALA A 137 5.39 0.66 11.21
CA ALA A 137 5.18 -0.06 9.97
C ALA A 137 3.70 -0.39 9.71
N LEU A 138 2.93 -0.71 10.76
CA LEU A 138 1.49 -0.99 10.64
C LEU A 138 0.72 0.24 10.14
N ILE A 139 1.01 1.42 10.70
CA ILE A 139 0.35 2.66 10.29
C ILE A 139 0.78 3.06 8.88
N GLN A 140 2.05 2.89 8.52
CA GLN A 140 2.54 3.14 7.16
C GLN A 140 1.83 2.24 6.14
N LEU A 141 1.73 0.94 6.43
CA LEU A 141 1.02 -0.04 5.60
C LEU A 141 -0.46 0.34 5.43
N PHE A 142 -1.12 0.73 6.52
CA PHE A 142 -2.50 1.23 6.50
C PHE A 142 -2.65 2.46 5.59
N LEU A 143 -1.76 3.45 5.75
CA LEU A 143 -1.80 4.69 4.95
C LEU A 143 -1.61 4.39 3.47
N LEU A 144 -0.69 3.49 3.09
CA LEU A 144 -0.48 3.10 1.69
C LEU A 144 -1.69 2.36 1.10
N LEU A 145 -2.22 1.37 1.81
CA LEU A 145 -3.38 0.57 1.38
C LEU A 145 -4.68 1.38 1.33
N PHE A 146 -4.75 2.52 2.02
CA PHE A 146 -5.91 3.39 2.01
C PHE A 146 -5.76 4.55 1.02
N ALA A 147 -4.62 5.26 1.04
CA ALA A 147 -4.43 6.47 0.26
C ALA A 147 -4.32 6.21 -1.25
N LEU A 148 -3.62 5.14 -1.67
CA LEU A 148 -3.43 4.85 -3.10
C LEU A 148 -4.76 4.47 -3.79
N PRO A 149 -5.60 3.57 -3.24
CA PRO A 149 -6.93 3.32 -3.78
C PRO A 149 -7.86 4.54 -3.76
N ILE A 150 -7.77 5.43 -2.76
CA ILE A 150 -8.52 6.69 -2.74
C ILE A 150 -8.06 7.61 -3.88
N SER A 151 -6.74 7.76 -4.06
CA SER A 151 -6.17 8.56 -5.15
C SER A 151 -6.67 8.05 -6.51
N ASP A 152 -6.69 6.73 -6.70
CA ASP A 152 -7.17 6.11 -7.94
C ASP A 152 -8.69 6.28 -8.13
N LEU A 153 -9.47 6.16 -7.06
CA LEU A 153 -10.90 6.42 -7.08
C LEU A 153 -11.20 7.87 -7.50
N LEU A 154 -10.53 8.84 -6.90
CA LEU A 154 -10.70 10.26 -7.23
C LEU A 154 -10.34 10.55 -8.69
N TYR A 155 -9.23 9.98 -9.15
CA TYR A 155 -8.79 10.10 -10.54
C TYR A 155 -9.81 9.49 -11.50
N THR A 156 -10.33 8.31 -11.20
CA THR A 156 -11.34 7.64 -12.03
C THR A 156 -12.67 8.38 -12.03
N VAL A 157 -13.11 8.94 -10.89
CA VAL A 157 -14.33 9.76 -10.81
C VAL A 157 -14.19 11.01 -11.66
N TYR A 158 -13.01 11.62 -11.67
CA TYR A 158 -12.70 12.76 -12.52
C TYR A 158 -12.77 12.39 -14.00
N GLU A 159 -12.10 11.32 -14.42
CA GLU A 159 -12.13 10.85 -15.82
C GLU A 159 -13.53 10.41 -16.25
N TRP A 160 -14.29 9.75 -15.38
CA TRP A 160 -15.65 9.32 -15.67
C TRP A 160 -16.56 10.50 -16.00
N ARG A 161 -16.37 11.65 -15.33
CA ARG A 161 -17.11 12.88 -15.67
C ARG A 161 -16.77 13.46 -17.04
N LEU A 162 -15.56 13.24 -17.54
CA LEU A 162 -15.11 13.75 -18.84
C LEU A 162 -15.42 12.80 -20.00
N ALA A 163 -15.14 11.51 -19.82
CA ALA A 163 -15.17 10.51 -20.88
C ALA A 163 -16.39 9.57 -20.81
N GLY A 164 -17.16 9.61 -19.73
CA GLY A 164 -18.35 8.77 -19.54
C GLY A 164 -18.04 7.30 -19.20
N PHE A 165 -16.77 6.89 -19.13
CA PHE A 165 -16.32 5.55 -18.73
C PHE A 165 -15.26 5.66 -17.62
N GLY A 166 -15.21 4.69 -16.71
CA GLY A 166 -14.25 4.69 -15.61
C GLY A 166 -13.82 3.28 -15.19
N GLN A 167 -12.54 3.10 -14.91
CA GLN A 167 -11.97 1.84 -14.40
C GLN A 167 -11.27 2.09 -13.07
N ILE A 168 -11.83 1.58 -11.98
CA ILE A 168 -11.30 1.74 -10.63
C ILE A 168 -10.42 0.53 -10.29
N GLY A 169 -9.20 0.76 -9.83
CA GLY A 169 -8.28 -0.29 -9.39
C GLY A 169 -7.65 -1.09 -10.54
N ASN A 170 -7.53 -0.48 -11.72
CA ASN A 170 -7.01 -1.14 -12.92
C ASN A 170 -5.59 -1.72 -12.73
N GLU A 171 -5.07 -2.37 -13.77
CA GLU A 171 -3.74 -3.01 -13.76
C GLU A 171 -2.62 -2.02 -13.39
N TYR A 172 -2.72 -0.77 -13.85
CA TYR A 172 -1.81 0.32 -13.45
C TYR A 172 -1.90 0.64 -11.95
N ALA A 173 -3.11 0.75 -11.38
CA ALA A 173 -3.30 0.99 -9.94
C ALA A 173 -2.72 -0.14 -9.08
N GLN A 174 -2.79 -1.39 -9.57
CA GLN A 174 -2.15 -2.54 -8.92
C GLN A 174 -0.63 -2.41 -8.93
N ASP A 175 -0.03 -2.05 -10.07
CA ASP A 175 1.41 -1.81 -10.17
C ASP A 175 1.87 -0.72 -9.20
N LEU A 176 1.12 0.38 -9.10
CA LEU A 176 1.41 1.47 -8.17
C LEU A 176 1.41 0.99 -6.72
N LEU A 177 0.37 0.24 -6.33
CA LEU A 177 0.22 -0.27 -4.97
C LEU A 177 1.37 -1.21 -4.59
N TRP A 178 1.64 -2.21 -5.42
CA TRP A 178 2.66 -3.20 -5.14
C TRP A 178 4.08 -2.64 -5.23
N SER A 179 4.29 -1.61 -6.05
CA SER A 179 5.53 -0.84 -6.04
C SER A 179 5.74 -0.10 -4.71
N ALA A 180 4.70 0.55 -4.17
CA ALA A 180 4.82 1.24 -2.88
C ALA A 180 5.05 0.27 -1.72
N LEU A 181 4.35 -0.87 -1.74
CA LEU A 181 4.52 -1.92 -0.74
C LEU A 181 5.92 -2.56 -0.80
N SER A 182 6.42 -2.85 -2.00
CA SER A 182 7.79 -3.39 -2.15
C SER A 182 8.84 -2.39 -1.67
N LEU A 183 8.71 -1.11 -1.99
CA LEU A 183 9.60 -0.06 -1.50
C LEU A 183 9.61 0.01 0.03
N SER A 184 8.43 -0.09 0.64
CA SER A 184 8.30 -0.12 2.11
C SER A 184 8.96 -1.34 2.74
N ALA A 185 8.81 -2.51 2.12
CA ALA A 185 9.38 -3.76 2.60
C ALA A 185 10.91 -3.80 2.45
N VAL A 186 11.44 -3.30 1.33
CA VAL A 186 12.87 -3.15 1.10
C VAL A 186 13.47 -2.16 2.10
N CYS A 187 12.83 -1.01 2.31
CA CYS A 187 13.29 -0.04 3.31
C CYS A 187 13.32 -0.64 4.71
N ALA A 188 12.27 -1.36 5.12
CA ALA A 188 12.24 -2.06 6.40
C ALA A 188 13.37 -3.09 6.51
N ALA A 189 13.59 -3.90 5.47
CA ALA A 189 14.67 -4.89 5.44
C ALA A 189 16.05 -4.23 5.59
N VAL A 190 16.33 -3.16 4.83
CA VAL A 190 17.59 -2.40 4.92
C VAL A 190 17.77 -1.81 6.32
N LEU A 191 16.74 -1.21 6.91
CA LEU A 191 16.81 -0.67 8.27
C LEU A 191 17.10 -1.76 9.31
N THR A 192 16.50 -2.94 9.17
CA THR A 192 16.81 -4.07 10.07
C THR A 192 18.22 -4.59 9.88
N LEU A 193 18.74 -4.63 8.65
CA LEU A 193 20.11 -5.02 8.35
C LEU A 193 21.11 -4.04 8.98
N ILE A 194 20.88 -2.73 8.81
CA ILE A 194 21.70 -1.67 9.41
C ILE A 194 21.70 -1.82 10.93
N ARG A 195 20.53 -1.99 11.57
CA ARG A 195 20.46 -2.17 13.04
C ARG A 195 21.24 -3.40 13.51
N ARG A 196 21.19 -4.50 12.76
CA ARG A 196 21.97 -5.72 13.05
C ARG A 196 23.47 -5.49 12.89
N LEU A 197 23.90 -4.85 11.80
CA LEU A 197 25.31 -4.57 11.51
C LEU A 197 25.93 -3.63 12.56
N PHE A 198 25.20 -2.58 12.95
CA PHE A 198 25.69 -1.59 13.90
C PHE A 198 25.44 -1.95 15.38
N ARG A 199 24.91 -3.14 15.69
CA ARG A 199 24.54 -3.59 17.06
C ARG A 199 23.83 -2.51 17.88
N LEU A 200 23.01 -1.68 17.23
CA LEU A 200 22.20 -0.67 17.92
C LEU A 200 21.12 -1.41 18.70
N LYS A 201 21.32 -1.51 20.01
CA LYS A 201 20.42 -2.15 20.97
C LYS A 201 19.01 -1.54 20.82
N ASP A 202 17.99 -2.38 20.65
CA ASP A 202 16.59 -1.95 20.57
C ASP A 202 16.25 -1.05 21.79
N PRO A 203 15.69 0.18 21.61
CA PRO A 203 15.42 1.11 22.70
C PRO A 203 14.16 0.78 23.54
N GLU A 204 13.72 -0.48 23.62
CA GLU A 204 12.44 -0.87 24.25
C GLU A 204 12.55 -1.85 25.43
N ALA A 205 13.71 -1.90 26.11
CA ALA A 205 13.89 -2.75 27.29
C ALA A 205 13.89 -2.01 28.65
N SER A 206 13.48 -0.73 28.72
CA SER A 206 13.64 0.09 29.93
C SER A 206 12.34 0.69 30.49
N ARG A 207 11.19 0.05 30.29
CA ARG A 207 9.90 0.56 30.84
C ARG A 207 9.01 -0.45 31.55
N THR A 208 9.46 -1.67 31.81
CA THR A 208 8.69 -2.68 32.56
C THR A 208 9.14 -2.94 34.00
N ASP A 209 10.16 -2.23 34.52
CA ASP A 209 10.66 -2.43 35.89
C ASP A 209 10.27 -1.33 36.90
N GLN A 210 9.34 -0.42 36.57
CA GLN A 210 8.97 0.68 37.48
C GLN A 210 7.61 0.59 38.17
N ASN A 211 6.84 -0.48 37.98
CA ASN A 211 5.62 -0.70 38.76
C ASN A 211 5.69 -2.06 39.47
N GLN A 212 6.56 -2.11 40.49
CA GLN A 212 6.29 -2.89 41.70
C GLN A 212 5.42 -2.04 42.64
#